data_AF-A0A7K4T314-F1
#
_entry.id   AF-A0A7K4T314-F1
#
_cell.length_a   1.000
_cell.length_b   1.000
_cell.length_c   1.000
_cell.angle_alpha   90.00
_cell.angle_beta   90.00
_cell.angle_gamma   90.00
#
_symmetry.space_group_name_H-M   'P 1'
#
loop_
_entity.id
_entity.type
_entity.pdbx_description
1 polymer ?
#
loop_
_entity_poly.entity_id
_entity_poly.type
_entity_poly.pdbx_seq_one_letter_code
_entity_poly.pdbx_strand_id
1 'polypeptide(L)'
;PVAPLHSTYHEDGPPSYYDNQDFPTAHWDDKSVRQAFIRKVFLVLSLQLSITFAFVAVFTFVKGVKGFVQRNVWTYYVSYAVFFISLIVLSCCGDFRRKHPWNLVALSILTVSLSYMVGMIASFYNTDAVIMAVGITVVVCFTVVIFSLQTKYDFTSCRGVLIICLVVLILFSILCIFIRNRIMDIIYASLGALLFTCVSAV
;
A
#
# COMPACT_ATOMS: atom_id res chain seq x y z
N PRO A 1 -35.59 18.24 80.31
CA PRO A 1 -35.76 19.62 79.80
C PRO A 1 -34.82 19.86 78.61
N VAL A 2 -35.38 19.91 77.41
CA VAL A 2 -34.62 20.08 76.16
C VAL A 2 -34.66 21.55 75.75
N ALA A 3 -33.50 22.13 75.46
CA ALA A 3 -33.33 23.41 74.77
C ALA A 3 -31.98 23.36 74.01
N PRO A 4 -31.69 24.30 73.11
CA PRO A 4 -32.37 24.58 71.84
C PRO A 4 -31.34 24.69 70.68
N LEU A 5 -31.77 24.80 69.42
CA LEU A 5 -31.03 25.65 68.46
C LEU A 5 -31.87 26.03 67.24
N HIS A 6 -32.07 27.34 67.10
CA HIS A 6 -32.47 28.03 65.90
C HIS A 6 -31.20 28.27 65.06
N SER A 7 -31.16 27.83 63.79
CA SER A 7 -30.55 28.64 62.72
C SER A 7 -30.70 28.04 61.31
N THR A 8 -31.17 28.91 60.42
CA THR A 8 -30.70 29.10 59.04
C THR A 8 -30.84 27.92 58.07
N TYR A 9 -31.94 27.93 57.32
CA TYR A 9 -32.03 27.24 56.03
C TYR A 9 -30.98 27.85 55.07
N HIS A 10 -29.89 27.12 54.85
CA HIS A 10 -29.02 27.31 53.70
C HIS A 10 -29.69 26.61 52.50
N GLU A 11 -29.82 27.35 51.40
CA GLU A 11 -30.17 26.82 50.08
C GLU A 11 -29.09 25.82 49.63
N ASP A 12 -29.33 24.53 49.81
CA ASP A 12 -28.60 23.49 49.10
C ASP A 12 -29.29 23.26 47.75
N GLY A 13 -28.76 23.92 46.71
CA GLY A 13 -29.17 23.72 45.33
C GLY A 13 -28.99 22.27 44.85
N PRO A 14 -29.60 21.89 43.71
CA PRO A 14 -29.48 20.54 43.19
C PRO A 14 -28.00 20.16 42.96
N PRO A 15 -27.60 18.90 43.20
CA PRO A 15 -26.22 18.48 43.03
C PRO A 15 -25.74 18.80 41.61
N SER A 16 -24.59 19.45 41.51
CA SER A 16 -24.00 19.85 40.23
C SER A 16 -23.74 18.61 39.37
N TYR A 17 -24.47 18.49 38.26
CA TYR A 17 -24.24 17.51 37.19
C TYR A 17 -22.98 17.85 36.38
N TYR A 18 -21.85 18.11 37.03
CA TYR A 18 -20.58 18.44 36.38
C TYR A 18 -19.44 17.75 37.11
N ASP A 19 -19.34 16.43 36.94
CA ASP A 19 -18.08 15.73 37.16
C ASP A 19 -18.02 14.45 36.32
N ASN A 20 -17.93 14.62 34.99
CA ASN A 20 -17.52 13.57 34.04
C ASN A 20 -17.00 14.22 32.74
N GLN A 21 -16.13 15.24 32.85
CA GLN A 21 -15.54 15.92 31.68
C GLN A 21 -14.05 15.59 31.48
N ASP A 22 -13.62 14.38 31.86
CA ASP A 22 -12.24 13.91 31.66
C ASP A 22 -12.09 12.74 30.66
N PHE A 23 -13.13 12.38 29.91
CA PHE A 23 -13.05 11.26 28.96
C PHE A 23 -13.69 11.51 27.58
N PRO A 24 -13.09 12.41 26.77
CA PRO A 24 -12.93 12.05 25.35
C PRO A 24 -11.51 12.25 24.81
N THR A 25 -10.67 13.11 25.39
CA THR A 25 -9.41 13.58 24.77
C THR A 25 -8.40 12.45 24.54
N ALA A 26 -8.21 11.55 25.52
CA ALA A 26 -7.29 10.42 25.39
C ALA A 26 -7.64 9.44 24.25
N HIS A 27 -8.94 9.22 23.97
CA HIS A 27 -9.38 8.27 22.93
C HIS A 27 -9.15 8.83 21.51
N TRP A 28 -9.25 10.15 21.33
CA TRP A 28 -9.00 10.80 20.03
C TRP A 28 -7.50 10.89 19.72
N ASP A 29 -6.66 11.13 20.72
CA ASP A 29 -5.20 11.11 20.56
C ASP A 29 -4.70 9.72 20.16
N ASP A 30 -5.14 8.65 20.82
CA ASP A 30 -4.72 7.28 20.46
C ASP A 30 -5.12 6.90 19.03
N LYS A 31 -6.32 7.31 18.58
CA LYS A 31 -6.77 7.04 17.21
C LYS A 31 -5.99 7.90 16.21
N SER A 32 -5.79 9.18 16.48
CA SER A 32 -5.09 10.09 15.57
C SER A 32 -3.59 9.76 15.47
N VAL A 33 -2.92 9.41 16.56
CA VAL A 33 -1.52 8.98 16.61
C VAL A 33 -1.33 7.66 15.85
N ARG A 34 -2.23 6.69 16.04
CA ARG A 34 -2.20 5.43 15.27
C ARG A 34 -2.44 5.66 13.78
N GLN A 35 -3.37 6.52 13.41
CA GLN A 35 -3.63 6.87 12.01
C GLN A 35 -2.48 7.65 11.38
N ALA A 36 -1.81 8.53 12.13
CA ALA A 36 -0.61 9.23 11.69
C ALA A 36 0.56 8.26 11.43
N PHE A 37 0.74 7.27 12.30
CA PHE A 37 1.71 6.19 12.09
C PHE A 37 1.41 5.39 10.82
N ILE A 38 0.16 4.95 10.64
CA ILE A 38 -0.28 4.21 9.45
C ILE A 38 -0.07 5.04 8.18
N ARG A 39 -0.46 6.32 8.19
CA ARG A 39 -0.25 7.23 7.05
C ARG A 39 1.22 7.37 6.71
N LYS A 40 2.10 7.45 7.71
CA LYS A 40 3.55 7.55 7.50
C LYS A 40 4.13 6.29 6.86
N VAL A 41 3.70 5.11 7.31
CA VAL A 41 4.10 3.83 6.70
C VAL A 41 3.60 3.73 5.26
N PHE A 42 2.33 4.07 5.03
CA PHE A 42 1.72 3.99 3.71
C PHE A 42 2.37 4.94 2.69
N LEU A 43 2.75 6.15 3.13
CA LEU A 43 3.48 7.12 2.32
C LEU A 43 4.86 6.54 1.91
N VAL A 44 5.60 5.95 2.85
CA VAL A 44 6.90 5.32 2.55
C VAL A 44 6.74 4.15 1.57
N LEU A 45 5.73 3.31 1.74
CA LEU A 45 5.44 2.19 0.82
C LEU A 45 5.07 2.69 -0.59
N SER A 46 4.26 3.73 -0.67
CA SER A 46 3.91 4.40 -1.94
C SER A 46 5.15 4.94 -2.66
N LEU A 47 6.06 5.58 -1.92
CA LEU A 47 7.33 6.09 -2.46
C LEU A 47 8.21 4.94 -2.99
N GLN A 48 8.30 3.85 -2.23
CA GLN A 48 9.08 2.67 -2.59
C GLN A 48 8.55 2.00 -3.88
N LEU A 49 7.24 1.90 -4.04
CA LEU A 49 6.62 1.42 -5.29
C LEU A 49 6.87 2.37 -6.46
N SER A 50 6.82 3.68 -6.24
CA SER A 50 7.11 4.69 -7.27
C SER A 50 8.57 4.60 -7.76
N ILE A 51 9.53 4.42 -6.84
CA ILE A 51 10.94 4.22 -7.19
C ILE A 51 11.13 2.95 -8.02
N THR A 52 10.46 1.85 -7.64
CA THR A 52 10.47 0.59 -8.39
C THR A 52 10.06 0.80 -9.83
N PHE A 53 8.95 1.53 -10.02
CA PHE A 53 8.45 1.85 -11.34
C PHE A 53 9.46 2.66 -12.15
N ALA A 54 10.01 3.73 -11.58
CA ALA A 54 10.99 4.56 -12.27
C ALA A 54 12.19 3.73 -12.77
N PHE A 55 12.70 2.81 -11.94
CA PHE A 55 13.76 1.88 -12.33
C PHE A 55 13.33 0.99 -13.51
N VAL A 56 12.18 0.33 -13.43
CA VAL A 56 11.69 -0.54 -14.50
C VAL A 56 11.50 0.23 -15.80
N ALA A 57 10.95 1.45 -15.74
CA ALA A 57 10.80 2.32 -16.91
C ALA A 57 12.15 2.65 -17.56
N VAL A 58 13.14 3.09 -16.77
CA VAL A 58 14.48 3.40 -17.28
C VAL A 58 15.14 2.19 -17.92
N PHE A 59 15.12 1.03 -17.25
CA PHE A 59 15.71 -0.21 -17.80
C PHE A 59 15.01 -0.70 -19.07
N THR A 60 13.71 -0.43 -19.20
CA THR A 60 12.91 -0.84 -20.36
C THR A 60 13.10 0.10 -21.55
N PHE A 61 13.09 1.42 -21.34
CA PHE A 61 13.14 2.41 -22.42
C PHE A 61 14.56 2.73 -22.89
N VAL A 62 15.58 2.56 -22.03
CA VAL A 62 16.97 2.85 -22.40
C VAL A 62 17.57 1.68 -23.20
N LYS A 63 17.61 1.85 -24.52
CA LYS A 63 18.17 0.87 -25.47
C LYS A 63 19.62 0.45 -25.15
N GLY A 64 20.41 1.36 -24.59
CA GLY A 64 21.80 1.08 -24.19
C GLY A 64 21.92 0.06 -23.04
N VAL A 65 21.02 0.14 -22.06
CA VAL A 65 20.94 -0.84 -20.96
C VAL A 65 20.49 -2.18 -21.52
N LYS A 66 19.49 -2.17 -22.41
CA LYS A 66 18.99 -3.39 -23.05
C LYS A 66 20.08 -4.15 -23.81
N GLY A 67 20.89 -3.44 -24.59
CA GLY A 67 22.01 -4.03 -25.33
C GLY A 67 23.12 -4.60 -24.44
N PHE A 68 23.43 -3.92 -23.33
CA PHE A 68 24.43 -4.39 -22.37
C PHE A 68 23.98 -5.66 -21.64
N VAL A 69 22.70 -5.70 -21.25
CA VAL A 69 22.08 -6.81 -20.54
C VAL A 69 21.99 -8.05 -21.44
N GLN A 70 21.49 -7.90 -22.67
CA GLN A 70 21.38 -9.01 -23.62
C GLN A 70 22.75 -9.60 -24.01
N ARG A 71 23.81 -8.78 -24.04
CA ARG A 71 25.17 -9.24 -24.33
C ARG A 71 25.82 -9.97 -23.16
N ASN A 72 25.45 -9.65 -21.92
CA ASN A 72 26.04 -10.20 -20.72
C ASN A 72 25.01 -11.00 -19.92
N VAL A 73 24.66 -12.21 -20.38
CA VAL A 73 23.70 -13.11 -19.70
C VAL A 73 24.08 -13.37 -18.23
N TRP A 74 25.35 -13.27 -17.87
CA TRP A 74 25.81 -13.31 -16.47
C TRP A 74 25.11 -12.28 -15.56
N THR A 75 24.81 -11.08 -16.06
CA THR A 75 24.12 -10.04 -15.29
C THR A 75 22.69 -10.46 -14.89
N TYR A 76 22.02 -11.28 -15.71
CA TYR A 76 20.73 -11.87 -15.37
C TYR A 76 20.83 -12.80 -14.17
N TYR A 77 21.77 -13.76 -14.20
CA TYR A 77 21.97 -14.69 -13.08
C TYR A 77 22.40 -13.99 -11.79
N VAL A 78 23.24 -12.95 -11.90
CA VAL A 78 23.63 -12.13 -10.75
C VAL A 78 22.43 -11.41 -10.15
N SER A 79 21.54 -10.82 -10.98
CA SER A 79 20.33 -10.16 -10.48
C SER A 79 19.41 -11.11 -9.68
N TYR A 80 19.29 -12.36 -10.16
CA TYR A 80 18.49 -13.38 -9.50
C TYR A 80 19.12 -13.86 -8.19
N ALA A 81 20.45 -14.03 -8.18
CA ALA A 81 21.21 -14.38 -6.98
C ALA A 81 21.08 -13.29 -5.91
N VAL A 82 21.22 -12.01 -6.27
CA VAL A 82 21.06 -10.88 -5.34
C VAL A 82 19.65 -10.84 -4.74
N PHE A 83 18.62 -11.09 -5.56
CA PHE A 83 17.23 -11.17 -5.08
C PHE A 83 17.02 -12.33 -4.10
N PHE A 84 17.49 -13.53 -4.44
CA PHE A 84 17.38 -14.70 -3.57
C PHE A 84 18.16 -14.52 -2.26
N ILE A 85 19.38 -14.00 -2.30
CA ILE A 85 20.18 -13.71 -1.10
C ILE A 85 19.45 -12.70 -0.22
N SER A 86 18.92 -11.62 -0.81
CA SER A 86 18.15 -10.61 -0.07
C SER A 86 16.90 -11.21 0.58
N LEU A 87 16.19 -12.11 -0.11
CA LEU A 87 15.05 -12.85 0.45
C LEU A 87 15.46 -13.77 1.61
N ILE A 88 16.56 -14.52 1.45
CA ILE A 88 17.07 -15.43 2.49
C ILE A 88 17.46 -14.63 3.73
N VAL A 89 18.20 -13.54 3.57
CA VAL A 89 18.56 -12.65 4.69
C VAL A 89 17.32 -12.11 5.39
N LEU A 90 16.28 -11.70 4.65
CA LEU A 90 15.04 -11.20 5.23
C LEU A 90 14.22 -12.29 5.96
N SER A 91 14.31 -13.53 5.46
CA SER A 91 13.64 -14.69 6.04
C SER A 91 14.34 -15.17 7.32
N CYS A 92 15.67 -15.30 7.28
CA CYS A 92 16.50 -15.73 8.40
C CYS A 92 16.64 -14.64 9.47
N CYS A 93 16.67 -13.36 9.10
CA CYS A 93 16.69 -12.23 10.03
C CYS A 93 15.28 -11.66 10.25
N GLY A 94 14.34 -12.51 10.65
CA GLY A 94 12.96 -12.11 10.95
C GLY A 94 12.83 -11.07 12.06
N ASP A 95 13.80 -11.01 12.98
CA ASP A 95 13.82 -10.04 14.08
C ASP A 95 14.00 -8.59 13.60
N PHE A 96 14.72 -8.37 12.48
CA PHE A 96 14.84 -7.05 11.85
C PHE A 96 13.51 -6.56 11.25
N ARG A 97 12.62 -7.48 10.88
CA ARG A 97 11.27 -7.19 10.36
C ARG A 97 10.29 -6.73 11.43
N ARG A 98 10.52 -7.15 12.68
CA ARG A 98 9.62 -6.87 13.81
C ARG A 98 9.95 -5.56 14.52
N LYS A 99 11.15 -5.00 14.33
CA LYS A 99 11.54 -3.69 14.86
C LYS A 99 11.25 -2.58 13.86
N HIS A 100 10.40 -1.64 14.24
CA HIS A 100 10.32 -0.35 13.55
C HIS A 100 11.56 0.49 13.92
N PRO A 101 12.24 1.17 12.97
CA PRO A 101 11.96 1.31 11.54
C PRO A 101 12.71 0.33 10.62
N TRP A 102 13.50 -0.59 11.18
CA TRP A 102 14.33 -1.54 10.43
C TRP A 102 13.57 -2.35 9.38
N ASN A 103 12.30 -2.68 9.65
CA ASN A 103 11.42 -3.30 8.67
C ASN A 103 11.33 -2.51 7.35
N LEU A 104 11.22 -1.19 7.39
CA LEU A 104 11.10 -0.35 6.19
C LEU A 104 12.39 -0.34 5.38
N VAL A 105 13.54 -0.28 6.05
CA VAL A 105 14.85 -0.34 5.39
C VAL A 105 15.02 -1.69 4.70
N ALA A 106 14.70 -2.77 5.39
CA ALA A 106 14.81 -4.11 4.83
C ALA A 106 13.83 -4.34 3.66
N LEU A 107 12.61 -3.80 3.76
CA LEU A 107 11.66 -3.77 2.63
C LEU A 107 12.25 -3.00 1.45
N SER A 108 12.83 -1.81 1.70
CA SER A 108 13.38 -0.96 0.65
C SER A 108 14.51 -1.63 -0.12
N ILE A 109 15.41 -2.35 0.57
CA ILE A 109 16.49 -3.13 -0.04
C ILE A 109 15.91 -4.25 -0.90
N LEU A 110 14.94 -5.00 -0.37
CA LEU A 110 14.25 -6.04 -1.14
C LEU A 110 13.60 -5.47 -2.39
N THR A 111 12.97 -4.29 -2.28
CA THR A 111 12.31 -3.65 -3.41
C THR A 111 13.29 -3.15 -4.46
N VAL A 112 14.41 -2.54 -4.07
CA VAL A 112 15.44 -2.15 -5.04
C VAL A 112 15.98 -3.38 -5.77
N SER A 113 16.23 -4.48 -5.05
CA SER A 113 16.64 -5.74 -5.65
C SER A 113 15.59 -6.32 -6.59
N LEU A 114 14.31 -6.30 -6.20
CA LEU A 114 13.20 -6.76 -7.05
C LEU A 114 13.06 -5.90 -8.30
N SER A 115 13.16 -4.58 -8.16
CA SER A 115 13.09 -3.61 -9.27
C SER A 115 14.17 -3.89 -10.31
N TYR A 116 15.39 -4.17 -9.83
CA TYR A 116 16.50 -4.55 -10.67
C TYR A 116 16.21 -5.86 -11.42
N MET A 117 15.77 -6.91 -10.71
CA MET A 117 15.42 -8.20 -11.33
C MET A 117 14.32 -8.06 -12.40
N VAL A 118 13.25 -7.32 -12.11
CA VAL A 118 12.14 -7.07 -13.04
C VAL A 118 12.60 -6.27 -14.26
N GLY A 119 13.43 -5.24 -14.07
CA GLY A 119 14.01 -4.46 -15.17
C GLY A 119 14.90 -5.32 -16.09
N MET A 120 15.67 -6.24 -15.51
CA MET A 120 16.48 -7.20 -16.27
C MET A 120 15.61 -8.15 -17.09
N ILE A 121 14.55 -8.71 -16.50
CA ILE A 121 13.58 -9.56 -17.19
C ILE A 121 12.94 -8.81 -18.36
N ALA A 122 12.47 -7.57 -18.14
CA ALA A 122 11.84 -6.75 -19.16
C ALA A 122 12.77 -6.50 -20.37
N SER A 123 14.09 -6.46 -20.14
CA SER A 123 15.11 -6.28 -21.17
C SER A 123 15.39 -7.55 -22.01
N PHE A 124 15.19 -8.75 -21.46
CA PHE A 124 15.53 -10.02 -22.12
C PHE A 124 14.41 -10.61 -22.97
N TYR A 125 13.15 -10.43 -22.57
CA TYR A 125 12.02 -11.02 -23.28
C TYR A 125 11.61 -10.19 -24.52
N ASN A 126 10.93 -10.85 -25.48
CA ASN A 126 10.41 -10.22 -26.69
C ASN A 126 9.65 -8.94 -26.33
N THR A 127 10.22 -7.81 -26.76
CA THR A 127 9.97 -6.54 -26.11
C THR A 127 8.53 -6.09 -26.20
N ASP A 128 7.80 -6.43 -27.24
CA ASP A 128 6.48 -5.84 -27.43
C ASP A 128 5.45 -6.37 -26.42
N ALA A 129 5.37 -7.69 -26.22
CA ALA A 129 4.43 -8.28 -25.28
C ALA A 129 4.77 -7.94 -23.82
N VAL A 130 6.05 -7.94 -23.47
CA VAL A 130 6.49 -7.69 -22.09
C VAL A 130 6.44 -6.20 -21.75
N ILE A 131 6.79 -5.30 -22.68
CA ILE A 131 6.63 -3.85 -22.48
C ILE A 131 5.15 -3.51 -22.29
N MET A 132 4.24 -4.14 -23.04
CA MET A 132 2.81 -3.93 -22.84
C MET A 132 2.36 -4.41 -21.45
N ALA A 133 2.74 -5.61 -21.03
CA ALA A 133 2.38 -6.15 -19.72
C ALA A 133 2.94 -5.31 -18.55
N VAL A 134 4.20 -4.89 -18.67
CA VAL A 134 4.87 -4.02 -17.69
C VAL A 134 4.24 -2.62 -17.70
N GLY A 135 3.95 -2.05 -18.87
CA GLY A 135 3.30 -0.74 -18.98
C GLY A 135 1.91 -0.71 -18.34
N ILE A 136 1.14 -1.78 -18.48
CA ILE A 136 -0.18 -1.88 -17.84
C ILE A 136 -0.06 -2.00 -16.32
N THR A 137 0.80 -2.90 -15.83
CA THR A 137 1.02 -3.07 -14.38
C THR A 137 1.49 -1.78 -13.73
N VAL A 138 2.32 -1.02 -14.44
CA VAL A 138 2.75 0.32 -14.03
C VAL A 138 1.59 1.30 -13.88
N VAL A 139 0.74 1.44 -14.90
CA VAL A 139 -0.37 2.41 -14.87
C VAL A 139 -1.34 2.06 -13.75
N VAL A 140 -1.61 0.77 -13.58
CA VAL A 140 -2.42 0.24 -12.47
C VAL A 140 -1.79 0.57 -11.11
N CYS A 141 -0.52 0.22 -10.91
CA CYS A 141 0.17 0.50 -9.65
C CYS A 141 0.25 1.99 -9.35
N PHE A 142 0.51 2.83 -10.35
CA PHE A 142 0.57 4.28 -10.18
C PHE A 142 -0.78 4.88 -9.80
N THR A 143 -1.86 4.39 -10.41
CA THR A 143 -3.24 4.76 -10.03
C THR A 143 -3.52 4.40 -8.59
N VAL A 144 -3.18 3.18 -8.16
CA VAL A 144 -3.34 2.74 -6.76
C VAL A 144 -2.55 3.63 -5.81
N VAL A 145 -1.30 3.96 -6.15
CA VAL A 145 -0.44 4.83 -5.36
C VAL A 145 -1.02 6.23 -5.24
N ILE A 146 -1.39 6.86 -6.35
CA ILE A 146 -2.01 8.20 -6.34
C ILE A 146 -3.29 8.19 -5.53
N PHE A 147 -4.17 7.21 -5.76
CA PHE A 147 -5.43 7.11 -5.03
C PHE A 147 -5.15 6.96 -3.54
N SER A 148 -4.15 6.16 -3.18
CA SER A 148 -3.86 5.89 -1.79
C SER A 148 -3.07 7.00 -1.08
N LEU A 149 -2.45 7.90 -1.83
CA LEU A 149 -1.98 9.20 -1.33
C LEU A 149 -3.12 10.24 -1.20
N GLN A 150 -4.12 10.19 -2.09
CA GLN A 150 -5.26 11.10 -2.09
C GLN A 150 -6.30 10.79 -1.01
N THR A 151 -6.56 9.50 -0.75
CA THR A 151 -7.43 9.07 0.35
C THR A 151 -6.70 9.27 1.67
N LYS A 152 -6.69 10.54 2.10
CA LYS A 152 -6.11 10.97 3.36
C LYS A 152 -6.95 10.52 4.56
N TYR A 153 -8.20 10.11 4.39
CA TYR A 153 -9.07 9.62 5.47
C TYR A 153 -9.94 8.47 4.95
N ASP A 154 -9.98 7.35 5.69
CA ASP A 154 -10.81 6.14 5.49
C ASP A 154 -10.38 5.05 4.51
N PHE A 155 -9.17 4.50 4.72
CA PHE A 155 -8.79 3.15 4.26
C PHE A 155 -9.17 2.01 5.23
N THR A 156 -9.74 2.32 6.40
CA THR A 156 -10.13 1.29 7.39
C THR A 156 -11.46 0.61 7.02
N SER A 157 -12.26 1.16 6.11
CA SER A 157 -13.47 0.50 5.64
C SER A 157 -13.14 -0.46 4.50
N CYS A 158 -13.53 -1.73 4.65
CA CYS A 158 -13.52 -2.74 3.57
C CYS A 158 -14.09 -2.16 2.25
N ARG A 159 -15.12 -1.31 2.36
CA ARG A 159 -15.74 -0.56 1.26
C ARG A 159 -14.78 0.39 0.50
N GLY A 160 -13.86 1.08 1.19
CA GLY A 160 -12.92 2.00 0.57
C GLY A 160 -11.91 1.27 -0.32
N VAL A 161 -11.37 0.15 0.15
CA VAL A 161 -10.45 -0.71 -0.61
C VAL A 161 -11.14 -1.32 -1.84
N LEU A 162 -12.39 -1.75 -1.71
CA LEU A 162 -13.17 -2.31 -2.80
C LEU A 162 -13.47 -1.30 -3.92
N ILE A 163 -13.78 -0.03 -3.59
CA ILE A 163 -13.98 1.03 -4.59
C ILE A 163 -12.70 1.29 -5.40
N ILE A 164 -11.53 1.20 -4.76
CA ILE A 164 -10.24 1.40 -5.42
C ILE A 164 -9.94 0.26 -6.35
N CYS A 165 -10.15 -0.96 -5.87
CA CYS A 165 -9.98 -2.16 -6.69
C CYS A 165 -10.89 -2.11 -7.92
N LEU A 166 -12.12 -1.59 -7.76
CA LEU A 166 -13.06 -1.37 -8.85
C LEU A 166 -12.56 -0.30 -9.85
N VAL A 167 -12.12 0.87 -9.38
CA VAL A 167 -11.57 1.93 -10.26
C VAL A 167 -10.35 1.43 -11.04
N VAL A 168 -9.50 0.65 -10.39
CA VAL A 168 -8.31 0.04 -10.99
C VAL A 168 -8.68 -1.01 -12.03
N LEU A 169 -9.66 -1.89 -11.75
CA LEU A 169 -10.17 -2.85 -12.73
C LEU A 169 -10.78 -2.14 -13.94
N ILE A 170 -11.52 -1.05 -13.76
CA ILE A 170 -12.07 -0.28 -14.87
C ILE A 170 -10.95 0.30 -15.75
N LEU A 171 -9.93 0.92 -15.16
CA LEU A 171 -8.80 1.47 -15.92
C LEU A 171 -7.99 0.39 -16.62
N PHE A 172 -7.78 -0.76 -15.97
CA PHE A 172 -7.15 -1.93 -16.58
C PHE A 172 -7.98 -2.50 -17.75
N SER A 173 -9.32 -2.50 -17.65
CA SER A 173 -10.22 -2.93 -18.72
C SER A 173 -10.10 -2.07 -19.97
N ILE A 174 -10.03 -0.74 -19.79
CA ILE A 174 -9.87 0.21 -20.90
C ILE A 174 -8.54 -0.04 -21.64
N LEU A 175 -7.48 -0.42 -20.93
CA LEU A 175 -6.20 -0.79 -21.53
C LEU A 175 -6.23 -2.18 -22.21
N CYS A 176 -6.94 -3.16 -21.64
CA CYS A 176 -7.12 -4.49 -22.24
C CYS A 176 -7.93 -4.45 -23.56
N ILE A 177 -8.87 -3.51 -23.72
CA ILE A 177 -9.59 -3.28 -24.99
C ILE A 177 -8.62 -3.01 -26.14
N PHE A 178 -7.49 -2.33 -25.88
CA PHE A 178 -6.45 -2.11 -26.88
C PHE A 178 -5.64 -3.37 -27.22
N ILE A 179 -5.53 -4.34 -26.30
CA ILE A 179 -4.70 -5.55 -26.45
C ILE A 179 -5.49 -6.78 -26.94
N ARG A 180 -6.82 -6.69 -27.09
CA ARG A 180 -7.74 -7.67 -27.71
C ARG A 180 -7.25 -9.13 -27.66
N ASN A 181 -7.15 -9.68 -26.45
CA ASN A 181 -6.77 -11.07 -26.20
C ASN A 181 -7.88 -11.77 -25.42
N ARG A 182 -8.47 -12.84 -25.99
CA ARG A 182 -9.57 -13.60 -25.38
C ARG A 182 -9.28 -14.11 -23.96
N ILE A 183 -8.03 -14.46 -23.67
CA ILE A 183 -7.62 -14.95 -22.35
C ILE A 183 -7.73 -13.82 -21.30
N MET A 184 -7.39 -12.59 -21.68
CA MET A 184 -7.47 -11.42 -20.81
C MET A 184 -8.93 -11.05 -20.50
N ASP A 185 -9.83 -11.20 -21.47
CA ASP A 185 -11.26 -10.93 -21.28
C ASP A 185 -11.89 -11.89 -20.26
N ILE A 186 -11.54 -13.18 -20.31
CA ILE A 186 -12.04 -14.20 -19.37
C ILE A 186 -11.53 -13.96 -17.95
N ILE A 187 -10.23 -13.67 -17.80
CA ILE A 187 -9.62 -13.34 -16.49
C ILE A 187 -10.21 -12.04 -15.94
N TYR A 188 -10.47 -11.06 -16.80
CA TYR A 188 -11.09 -9.81 -16.39
C TYR A 188 -12.54 -10.01 -15.92
N ALA A 189 -13.33 -10.77 -16.68
CA ALA A 189 -14.71 -11.07 -16.30
C ALA A 189 -14.79 -11.79 -14.95
N SER A 190 -13.86 -12.72 -14.66
CA SER A 190 -13.82 -13.42 -13.38
C SER A 190 -13.40 -12.52 -12.21
N LEU A 191 -12.42 -11.63 -12.41
CA LEU A 191 -12.01 -10.63 -11.41
C LEU A 191 -13.12 -9.61 -11.10
N GLY A 192 -13.81 -9.12 -12.13
CA GLY A 192 -14.96 -8.24 -11.97
C GLY A 192 -16.12 -8.90 -11.22
N ALA A 193 -16.40 -10.17 -11.53
CA ALA A 193 -17.39 -10.96 -10.81
C ALA A 193 -17.02 -11.15 -9.33
N LEU A 194 -15.76 -11.50 -9.04
CA LEU A 194 -15.26 -11.63 -7.67
C LEU A 194 -15.39 -10.33 -6.87
N LEU A 195 -15.03 -9.19 -7.46
CA LEU A 195 -15.18 -7.89 -6.81
C LEU A 195 -16.65 -7.53 -6.57
N PHE A 196 -17.53 -7.78 -7.54
CA PHE A 196 -18.95 -7.55 -7.38
C PHE A 196 -19.50 -8.38 -6.20
N THR A 197 -19.12 -9.67 -6.11
CA THR A 197 -19.48 -10.53 -4.98
C THR A 197 -18.94 -9.99 -3.66
N CYS A 198 -17.68 -9.54 -3.59
CA CYS A 198 -17.12 -8.95 -2.38
C CYS A 198 -17.80 -7.64 -1.97
N VAL A 199 -18.20 -6.80 -2.92
CA VAL A 199 -18.95 -5.56 -2.67
C VAL A 199 -20.36 -5.89 -2.16
N SER A 200 -21.03 -6.90 -2.71
CA SER A 200 -22.35 -7.33 -2.23
C SER A 200 -22.32 -8.04 -0.88
N ALA A 201 -21.16 -8.57 -0.45
CA ALA A 201 -20.99 -9.29 0.80
C ALA A 201 -20.66 -8.38 2.01
N VAL A 202 -20.37 -7.10 1.77
CA VAL A 202 -19.98 -6.09 2.79
C VAL A 202 -21.11 -5.10 3.00
#